data_AF-A0A843D0R0-F1
#
_entry.id   AF-A0A843D0R0-F1
#
_cell.length_a   1.000
_cell.length_b   1.000
_cell.length_c   1.000
_cell.angle_alpha   90.00
_cell.angle_beta   90.00
_cell.angle_gamma   90.00
#
_symmetry.space_group_name_H-M   'P 1'
#
loop_
_entity.id
_entity.type
_entity.pdbx_description
1 polymer ?
#
loop_
_entity_poly.entity_id
_entity_poly.type
_entity_poly.pdbx_seq_one_letter_code
_entity_poly.pdbx_strand_id
1 'polypeptide(L)'
;MTEIVFLTDIHGNTDAALAVFEREEPDLVLIGGDVTDLGQTLDGVIPFLEEIPAPVFVVPGNCDKREIMQVFEASAAVSVHEKTFDMGDITIAGLGGSNPSPFGTPFEHQEEEISAMLASMLAGMKKNRWNILLTHAPP
;
A
#
# COMPACT_ATOMS: atom_id res chain seq x y z
N MET A 1 -16.29 -11.66 12.27
CA MET A 1 -15.28 -10.69 12.72
C MET A 1 -14.33 -10.58 11.55
N THR A 2 -14.01 -9.37 11.08
CA THR A 2 -13.11 -9.22 9.93
C THR A 2 -11.67 -9.22 10.44
N GLU A 3 -10.86 -10.16 9.96
CA GLU A 3 -9.44 -10.25 10.30
C GLU A 3 -8.59 -9.63 9.19
N ILE A 4 -7.70 -8.71 9.58
CA ILE A 4 -6.86 -7.94 8.66
C ILE A 4 -5.41 -8.21 9.02
N VAL A 5 -4.61 -8.63 8.03
CA VAL A 5 -3.15 -8.69 8.18
C VAL A 5 -2.56 -7.49 7.46
N PHE A 6 -1.69 -6.77 8.18
CA PHE A 6 -0.91 -5.67 7.66
C PHE A 6 0.56 -6.05 7.62
N LEU A 7 1.20 -5.83 6.47
CA LEU A 7 2.64 -5.97 6.28
C LEU A 7 3.19 -4.76 5.51
N THR A 8 4.45 -4.41 5.76
CA THR A 8 5.18 -3.32 5.10
C THR A 8 6.64 -3.72 5.01
N ASP A 9 7.44 -3.01 4.21
CA ASP A 9 8.90 -3.19 4.12
C ASP A 9 9.26 -4.62 3.71
N ILE A 10 8.58 -5.11 2.67
CA ILE A 10 8.79 -6.46 2.12
C ILE A 10 10.14 -6.53 1.42
N HIS A 11 10.56 -5.46 0.73
CA HIS A 11 11.84 -5.35 0.00
C HIS A 11 12.13 -6.56 -0.92
N GLY A 12 11.09 -7.07 -1.57
CA GLY A 12 11.17 -8.23 -2.46
C GLY A 12 11.27 -9.59 -1.75
N ASN A 13 11.18 -9.65 -0.42
CA ASN A 13 11.11 -10.91 0.34
C ASN A 13 9.68 -11.50 0.31
N THR A 14 9.22 -11.80 -0.90
CA THR A 14 7.85 -12.23 -1.20
C THR A 14 7.51 -13.55 -0.52
N ASP A 15 8.43 -14.52 -0.48
CA ASP A 15 8.20 -15.83 0.13
C ASP A 15 7.89 -15.72 1.63
N ALA A 16 8.61 -14.84 2.35
CA ALA A 16 8.35 -14.61 3.77
C ALA A 16 7.00 -13.93 4.01
N ALA A 17 6.62 -12.98 3.15
CA ALA A 17 5.33 -12.32 3.21
C ALA A 17 4.19 -13.31 2.94
N LEU A 18 4.30 -14.13 1.88
CA LEU A 18 3.34 -15.18 1.54
C LEU A 18 3.16 -16.18 2.68
N ALA A 19 4.25 -16.64 3.30
CA ALA A 19 4.18 -17.55 4.44
C ALA A 19 3.45 -16.95 5.66
N VAL A 20 3.40 -15.62 5.80
CA VAL A 20 2.56 -14.95 6.80
C VAL A 20 1.10 -14.99 6.37
N PHE A 21 0.78 -14.59 5.14
CA PHE A 21 -0.62 -14.56 4.65
C PHE A 21 -1.27 -15.95 4.63
N GLU A 22 -0.53 -16.98 4.24
CA GLU A 22 -0.99 -18.38 4.26
C GLU A 22 -1.22 -18.89 5.69
N ARG A 23 -0.41 -18.46 6.65
CA ARG A 23 -0.52 -18.91 8.04
C ARG A 23 -1.70 -18.24 8.76
N GLU A 24 -1.89 -16.95 8.53
CA GLU A 24 -2.91 -16.17 9.23
C GLU A 24 -4.30 -16.23 8.55
N GLU A 25 -4.38 -16.64 7.27
CA GLU A 25 -5.62 -16.76 6.49
C GLU A 25 -6.59 -15.56 6.63
N PRO A 26 -6.14 -14.31 6.39
CA PRO A 26 -6.95 -13.13 6.67
C PRO A 26 -8.10 -12.92 5.68
N ASP A 27 -9.15 -12.23 6.12
CA ASP A 27 -10.21 -11.75 5.22
C ASP A 27 -9.71 -10.62 4.29
N LEU A 28 -8.67 -9.88 4.72
CA LEU A 28 -8.14 -8.70 4.06
C LEU A 28 -6.63 -8.56 4.29
N VAL A 29 -5.90 -8.17 3.25
CA VAL A 29 -4.48 -7.82 3.35
C VAL A 29 -4.28 -6.33 3.06
N LEU A 30 -3.52 -5.68 3.93
CA LEU A 30 -3.02 -4.31 3.74
C LEU A 30 -1.49 -4.35 3.57
N ILE A 31 -0.99 -3.77 2.48
CA ILE A 31 0.45 -3.64 2.23
C ILE A 31 0.85 -2.16 2.32
N GLY A 32 1.69 -1.84 3.30
CA GLY A 32 2.10 -0.49 3.68
C GLY A 32 3.27 0.09 2.91
N GLY A 33 3.62 -0.44 1.75
CA GLY A 33 4.73 0.04 0.93
C GLY A 33 6.02 -0.76 1.07
N ASP A 34 7.02 -0.32 0.31
CA ASP A 34 8.32 -0.96 0.10
C ASP A 34 8.14 -2.44 -0.26
N VAL A 35 7.33 -2.66 -1.30
CA VAL A 35 7.08 -4.00 -1.86
C VAL A 35 8.35 -4.53 -2.51
N THR A 36 9.05 -3.63 -3.19
CA THR A 36 10.33 -3.87 -3.85
C THR A 36 11.45 -3.11 -3.15
N ASP A 37 12.68 -3.56 -3.35
CA ASP A 37 13.88 -2.85 -2.88
C ASP A 37 14.45 -1.89 -3.95
N LEU A 38 15.29 -0.96 -3.52
CA LEU A 38 15.94 0.02 -4.40
C LEU A 38 16.66 -0.65 -5.57
N GLY A 39 16.13 -0.39 -6.77
CA GLY A 39 16.73 -0.89 -8.02
C GLY A 39 16.22 -2.26 -8.47
N GLN A 40 15.42 -2.98 -7.68
CA GLN A 40 14.81 -4.24 -8.09
C GLN A 40 13.89 -4.08 -9.33
N THR A 41 13.71 -5.18 -10.06
CA THR A 41 12.77 -5.27 -11.18
C THR A 41 11.36 -5.43 -10.67
N LEU A 42 10.36 -4.95 -11.42
CA LEU A 42 8.96 -5.07 -11.04
C LEU A 42 8.31 -6.39 -11.50
N ASP A 43 9.03 -7.22 -12.27
CA ASP A 43 8.51 -8.44 -12.90
C ASP A 43 7.89 -9.44 -11.91
N GLY A 44 8.39 -9.46 -10.67
CA GLY A 44 7.89 -10.36 -9.62
C GLY A 44 6.71 -9.80 -8.81
N VAL A 45 6.35 -8.53 -8.97
CA VAL A 45 5.32 -7.87 -8.14
C VAL A 45 3.93 -8.40 -8.46
N ILE A 46 3.56 -8.52 -9.74
CA ILE A 46 2.23 -9.05 -10.11
C ILE A 46 2.08 -10.51 -9.66
N PRO A 47 3.01 -11.44 -9.99
CA PRO A 47 2.93 -12.81 -9.49
C PRO A 47 2.77 -12.90 -7.99
N PHE A 48 3.56 -12.12 -7.23
CA PHE A 48 3.45 -12.07 -5.77
C PHE A 48 2.06 -11.62 -5.30
N LEU A 49 1.54 -10.52 -5.85
CA LEU A 49 0.23 -10.00 -5.45
C LEU A 49 -0.93 -10.95 -5.83
N GLU A 50 -0.80 -11.68 -6.93
CA GLU A 50 -1.78 -12.68 -7.37
C GLU A 50 -1.76 -13.98 -6.55
N GLU A 51 -0.64 -14.29 -5.88
CA GLU A 51 -0.51 -15.46 -5.01
C GLU A 51 -1.12 -15.27 -3.61
N ILE A 52 -1.40 -14.02 -3.21
CA ILE A 52 -1.98 -13.72 -1.90
C ILE A 52 -3.44 -14.22 -1.85
N PRO A 53 -3.83 -15.06 -0.88
CA PRO A 53 -5.13 -15.74 -0.86
C PRO A 53 -6.31 -14.86 -0.40
N ALA A 54 -6.16 -13.54 -0.41
CA ALA A 54 -7.15 -12.57 0.08
C ALA A 54 -7.09 -11.25 -0.72
N PRO A 55 -8.15 -10.43 -0.72
CA PRO A 55 -8.12 -9.11 -1.33
C PRO A 55 -7.01 -8.23 -0.74
N VAL A 56 -6.21 -7.64 -1.63
CA VAL A 56 -5.03 -6.84 -1.25
C VAL A 56 -5.31 -5.36 -1.49
N PHE A 57 -5.02 -4.53 -0.49
CA PHE A 57 -4.98 -3.08 -0.62
C PHE A 57 -3.56 -2.61 -0.37
N VAL A 58 -3.00 -1.85 -1.30
CA VAL A 58 -1.57 -1.52 -1.30
C VAL A 58 -1.32 -0.03 -1.52
N VAL A 59 -0.28 0.48 -0.88
CA VAL A 59 0.35 1.77 -1.20
C VAL A 59 1.82 1.53 -1.55
N PRO A 60 2.44 2.36 -2.41
CA PRO A 60 3.89 2.30 -2.61
C PRO A 60 4.62 2.81 -1.36
N GLY A 61 5.83 2.32 -1.11
CA GLY A 61 6.75 2.94 -0.16
C GLY A 61 7.76 3.84 -0.88
N ASN A 62 8.70 4.42 -0.14
CA ASN A 62 9.65 5.37 -0.69
C ASN A 62 10.73 4.70 -1.56
N CYS A 63 11.08 3.44 -1.26
CA CYS A 63 12.07 2.66 -2.02
C CYS A 63 11.51 2.09 -3.33
N ASP A 64 10.19 1.98 -3.43
CA ASP A 64 9.53 1.54 -4.66
C ASP A 64 9.72 2.56 -5.79
N LYS A 65 9.97 2.06 -7.00
CA LYS A 65 10.02 2.93 -8.20
C LYS A 65 8.63 3.48 -8.51
N ARG A 66 8.53 4.71 -9.04
CA ARG A 66 7.22 5.33 -9.37
C ARG A 66 6.40 4.51 -10.37
N GLU A 67 7.05 3.74 -11.22
CA GLU A 67 6.43 2.82 -12.16
C GLU A 67 5.65 1.68 -11.48
N ILE A 68 5.90 1.39 -10.19
CA ILE A 68 5.15 0.38 -9.42
C ILE A 68 3.65 0.66 -9.41
N MET A 69 3.26 1.94 -9.50
CA MET A 69 1.85 2.30 -9.57
C MET A 69 1.16 1.67 -10.78
N GLN A 70 1.82 1.63 -11.94
CA GLN A 70 1.26 0.99 -13.14
C GLN A 70 1.15 -0.52 -12.95
N VAL A 71 2.07 -1.11 -12.18
CA VAL A 71 2.11 -2.54 -11.88
C VAL A 71 1.00 -2.94 -10.91
N PHE A 72 0.76 -2.13 -9.87
CA PHE A 72 -0.39 -2.34 -8.98
C PHE A 72 -1.71 -2.28 -9.74
N GLU A 73 -1.91 -1.27 -10.59
CA GLU A 73 -3.13 -1.12 -11.40
C GLU A 73 -3.31 -2.23 -12.44
N ALA A 74 -2.22 -2.89 -12.84
CA ALA A 74 -2.26 -4.05 -13.75
C ALA A 74 -2.46 -5.40 -13.03
N SER A 75 -2.41 -5.41 -11.70
CA SER A 75 -2.53 -6.62 -10.87
C SER A 75 -3.96 -6.82 -10.33
N ALA A 76 -4.17 -7.89 -9.55
CA ALA A 76 -5.42 -8.11 -8.80
C ALA A 76 -5.53 -7.24 -7.52
N ALA A 77 -4.45 -6.58 -7.09
CA ALA A 77 -4.47 -5.72 -5.91
C ALA A 77 -5.15 -4.38 -6.18
N VAL A 78 -5.72 -3.78 -5.13
CA VAL A 78 -6.30 -2.44 -5.17
C VAL A 78 -5.28 -1.43 -4.65
N SER A 79 -4.68 -0.66 -5.56
CA SER A 79 -3.85 0.49 -5.14
C SER A 79 -4.74 1.56 -4.52
N VAL A 80 -4.45 1.93 -3.26
CA VAL A 80 -5.18 2.98 -2.54
C VAL A 80 -4.37 4.27 -2.38
N HIS A 81 -3.20 4.37 -3.02
CA HIS A 81 -2.40 5.60 -3.03
C HIS A 81 -3.21 6.78 -3.63
N GLU A 82 -3.35 7.86 -2.85
CA GLU A 82 -4.16 9.05 -3.15
C GLU A 82 -5.66 8.75 -3.39
N LYS A 83 -6.15 7.61 -2.91
CA LYS A 83 -7.51 7.13 -3.16
C LYS A 83 -8.18 6.69 -1.86
N THR A 84 -9.51 6.64 -1.91
CA THR A 84 -10.31 6.01 -0.86
C THR A 84 -11.12 4.85 -1.44
N PHE A 85 -11.33 3.82 -0.62
CA PHE A 85 -12.09 2.64 -0.97
C PHE A 85 -13.15 2.37 0.11
N ASP A 86 -14.41 2.30 -0.31
CA ASP A 86 -15.56 1.99 0.56
C ASP A 86 -15.92 0.51 0.42
N MET A 87 -15.85 -0.22 1.53
CA MET A 87 -16.20 -1.64 1.64
C MET A 87 -17.36 -1.86 2.63
N GLY A 88 -18.31 -0.91 2.69
CA GLY A 88 -19.48 -0.99 3.55
C GLY A 88 -19.21 -0.45 4.95
N ASP A 89 -18.84 -1.33 5.88
CA ASP A 89 -18.55 -0.92 7.27
C ASP A 89 -17.13 -0.36 7.44
N ILE A 90 -16.23 -0.62 6.49
CA ILE A 90 -14.83 -0.20 6.50
C ILE A 90 -14.57 0.75 5.34
N THR A 91 -13.93 1.88 5.62
CA THR A 91 -13.30 2.73 4.60
C THR A 91 -11.79 2.67 4.74
N ILE A 92 -11.08 2.56 3.62
CA ILE A 92 -9.63 2.62 3.55
C ILE A 92 -9.24 3.86 2.75
N ALA A 93 -8.33 4.66 3.27
CA ALA A 93 -7.72 5.79 2.57
C ALA A 93 -6.20 5.57 2.55
N GLY A 94 -5.54 5.70 1.41
CA GLY A 94 -4.12 5.37 1.28
C GLY A 94 -3.25 6.55 0.85
N LEU A 95 -2.10 6.71 1.48
CA LEU A 95 -1.06 7.62 1.02
C LEU A 95 0.32 6.97 1.18
N GLY A 96 0.89 6.60 0.05
CA GLY A 96 2.21 5.96 -0.03
C GLY A 96 3.34 6.96 -0.22
N GLY A 97 4.54 6.42 -0.42
CA GLY A 97 5.78 7.19 -0.47
C GLY A 97 6.19 7.73 0.89
N SER A 98 7.15 8.65 0.90
CA SER A 98 7.55 9.36 2.12
C SER A 98 7.73 10.85 1.89
N ASN A 99 7.88 11.58 2.99
CA ASN A 99 8.48 12.90 2.97
C ASN A 99 9.97 12.83 2.54
N PRO A 100 10.62 13.97 2.25
CA PRO A 100 11.98 13.96 1.73
C PRO A 100 12.95 13.36 2.76
N SER A 101 13.74 12.39 2.33
CA SER A 101 14.69 11.69 3.19
C SER A 101 16.13 12.05 2.82
N PRO A 102 17.12 11.82 3.72
CA PRO A 102 18.53 11.95 3.36
C PRO A 102 19.00 10.98 2.27
N PHE A 103 18.19 9.95 1.95
CA PHE A 103 18.54 8.89 1.01
C PHE A 103 18.14 9.22 -0.43
N GLY A 104 17.22 10.18 -0.65
CA GLY A 104 16.79 10.59 -1.98
C GLY A 104 16.15 9.44 -2.76
N THR A 105 15.21 8.76 -2.13
CA THR A 105 14.55 7.56 -2.67
C THR A 105 13.53 7.90 -3.77
N PRO A 106 13.15 6.95 -4.65
CA PRO A 106 12.37 7.23 -5.85
C PRO A 106 10.96 7.80 -5.61
N PHE A 107 10.33 7.47 -4.48
CA PHE A 107 8.94 7.82 -4.18
C PHE A 107 8.83 8.78 -2.98
N GLU A 108 9.53 9.91 -3.07
CA GLU A 108 9.43 11.00 -2.10
C GLU A 108 8.53 12.14 -2.61
N HIS A 109 7.87 12.81 -1.67
CA HIS A 109 6.99 13.95 -1.86
C HIS A 109 7.34 15.06 -0.87
N GLN A 110 7.13 16.31 -1.26
CA GLN A 110 7.26 17.43 -0.32
C GLN A 110 6.11 17.42 0.70
N GLU A 111 6.34 17.93 1.90
CA GLU A 111 5.33 18.04 2.97
C GLU A 111 4.05 18.75 2.50
N GLU A 112 4.19 19.77 1.67
CA GLU A 112 3.06 20.50 1.09
C GLU A 112 2.25 19.63 0.11
N GLU A 113 2.91 18.76 -0.65
CA GLU A 113 2.26 17.82 -1.58
C GLU A 113 1.51 16.74 -0.78
N ILE A 114 2.15 16.16 0.24
CA ILE A 114 1.55 15.20 1.17
C ILE A 114 0.28 15.79 1.79
N SER A 115 0.37 17.02 2.30
CA SER A 115 -0.75 17.74 2.91
C SER A 115 -1.89 17.96 1.92
N ALA A 116 -1.59 18.33 0.67
CA ALA A 116 -2.59 18.56 -0.36
C ALA A 116 -3.28 17.26 -0.80
N MET A 117 -2.52 16.18 -1.00
CA MET A 117 -3.03 14.85 -1.35
C MET A 117 -3.95 14.33 -0.24
N LEU A 118 -3.51 14.41 1.01
CA LEU A 118 -4.30 13.98 2.16
C LEU A 118 -5.60 14.79 2.29
N ALA A 119 -5.54 16.12 2.16
CA ALA A 119 -6.73 16.96 2.23
C ALA A 119 -7.73 16.63 1.12
N SER A 120 -7.25 16.46 -0.12
CA SER A 120 -8.08 16.10 -1.27
C SER A 120 -8.76 14.74 -1.08
N MET A 121 -7.98 13.72 -0.72
CA MET A 121 -8.45 12.36 -0.49
C MET A 121 -9.50 12.31 0.62
N LEU A 122 -9.25 12.99 1.75
CA LEU A 122 -10.14 12.95 2.91
C LEU A 122 -11.41 13.80 2.73
N ALA A 123 -11.41 14.80 1.84
CA ALA A 123 -12.58 15.63 1.60
C ALA A 123 -13.76 14.85 0.99
N GLY A 124 -13.47 13.86 0.14
CA GLY A 124 -14.46 12.97 -0.49
C GLY A 124 -14.70 11.66 0.25
N MET A 125 -13.96 11.39 1.31
CA MET A 125 -13.99 10.10 2.01
C MET A 125 -15.33 9.90 2.73
N LYS A 126 -16.05 8.83 2.37
CA LYS A 126 -17.20 8.38 3.14
C LYS A 126 -16.69 7.80 4.46
N LYS A 127 -17.14 8.38 5.57
CA LYS A 127 -16.76 7.89 6.91
C LYS A 127 -17.74 6.80 7.33
N ASN A 128 -17.26 5.56 7.35
CA ASN A 128 -18.03 4.40 7.79
C ASN A 128 -17.74 4.08 9.26
N ARG A 129 -18.20 2.92 9.75
CA ARG A 129 -18.01 2.50 11.13
C ARG A 129 -16.52 2.42 11.51
N TRP A 130 -15.70 1.88 10.61
CA TRP A 130 -14.26 1.80 10.74
C TRP A 130 -13.60 2.57 9.60
N ASN A 131 -12.62 3.41 9.90
CA ASN A 131 -11.91 4.20 8.91
C ASN A 131 -10.42 3.99 9.12
N ILE A 132 -9.75 3.46 8.10
CA ILE A 132 -8.33 3.11 8.12
C ILE A 132 -7.59 4.09 7.21
N LEU A 133 -6.56 4.73 7.77
CA LEU A 133 -5.59 5.49 7.00
C LEU A 133 -4.33 4.62 6.85
N LEU A 134 -4.04 4.19 5.63
CA LEU A 134 -2.89 3.36 5.27
C LEU A 134 -1.79 4.27 4.73
N THR A 135 -0.75 4.52 5.54
CA THR A 135 0.43 5.26 5.09
C THR A 135 1.68 4.40 5.17
N HIS A 136 2.63 4.68 4.29
CA HIS A 136 3.97 4.11 4.41
C HIS A 136 4.80 4.88 5.45
N ALA A 137 4.97 6.18 5.23
CA ALA A 137 5.67 7.01 6.20
C ALA A 137 4.87 7.17 7.52
N PRO A 138 5.55 7.11 8.68
CA PRO A 138 4.93 7.42 9.97
C PRO A 138 4.64 8.93 10.10
N PRO A 139 3.72 9.34 11.00
CA PRO A 139 3.37 10.73 11.24
C PRO A 139 4.43 11.52 12.03
#